data_AF-A0A7X6XAJ8-F1
#
_entry.id   AF-A0A7X6XAJ8-F1
#
_cell.length_a   1.000
_cell.length_b   1.000
_cell.length_c   1.000
_cell.angle_alpha   90.00
_cell.angle_beta   90.00
_cell.angle_gamma   90.00
#
_symmetry.space_group_name_H-M   'P 1'
#
loop_
_entity.id
_entity.type
_entity.pdbx_description
1 polymer ?
#
loop_
_entity_poly.entity_id
_entity_poly.type
_entity_poly.pdbx_seq_one_letter_code
_entity_poly.pdbx_strand_id
1 'polypeptide(L)'
;SKKHLMIIFISACLIMPFFETLVFQFSVIRLIQIFFKDVNEMLLVSLTVSTLLFSLAHLIGREFFDVLTRIPLGIALALVFLICDLRDYHPIVITYLFHFVWNISFTLVLPILAKRIDKKLSTD
;
A
#
# COMPACT_ATOMS: atom_id res chain seq x y z
N SER A 1 14.67 13.68 -17.13
CA SER A 1 15.63 12.80 -17.85
C SER A 1 15.28 11.33 -17.60
N LYS A 2 15.75 10.39 -18.43
CA LYS A 2 15.54 8.94 -18.18
C LYS A 2 16.01 8.50 -16.79
N LYS A 3 17.13 9.06 -16.32
CA LYS A 3 17.67 8.82 -14.97
C LYS A 3 16.69 9.21 -13.87
N HIS A 4 16.08 10.40 -13.98
CA HIS A 4 15.10 10.87 -12.99
C HIS A 4 13.86 9.97 -12.94
N LEU A 5 13.35 9.53 -14.09
CA LEU A 5 12.22 8.59 -14.15
C LEU A 5 12.55 7.24 -13.51
N MET A 6 13.75 6.73 -13.73
CA MET A 6 14.22 5.48 -13.13
C MET A 6 14.33 5.59 -11.60
N ILE A 7 14.81 6.72 -11.10
CA ILE A 7 14.87 6.99 -9.64
C ILE A 7 13.46 6.97 -9.04
N ILE A 8 12.51 7.71 -9.64
CA ILE A 8 11.12 7.75 -9.17
C ILE A 8 10.52 6.35 -9.17
N PHE A 9 10.75 5.57 -10.23
CA PHE A 9 10.23 4.20 -10.31
C PHE A 9 10.80 3.33 -9.19
N ILE A 10 12.12 3.30 -9.01
CA ILE A 10 12.77 2.48 -7.97
C ILE A 10 12.29 2.92 -6.58
N SER A 11 12.24 4.22 -6.32
CA SER A 11 11.82 4.72 -5.00
C SER A 11 10.35 4.43 -4.72
N ALA A 12 9.44 4.76 -5.67
CA ALA A 12 8.00 4.70 -5.45
C ALA A 12 7.41 3.29 -5.59
N CYS A 13 8.04 2.41 -6.37
CA CYS A 13 7.53 1.05 -6.58
C CYS A 13 8.27 0.01 -5.74
N LEU A 14 9.57 0.15 -5.50
CA LEU A 14 10.35 -0.89 -4.82
C LEU A 14 10.67 -0.51 -3.38
N ILE A 15 11.41 0.59 -3.19
CA ILE A 15 12.01 0.91 -1.89
C ILE A 15 10.93 1.36 -0.89
N MET A 16 10.12 2.36 -1.25
CA MET A 16 9.10 2.88 -0.32
C MET A 16 8.04 1.85 0.04
N PRO A 17 7.46 1.08 -0.91
CA PRO A 17 6.48 0.06 -0.57
C PRO A 17 7.02 -1.00 0.39
N PHE A 18 8.30 -1.36 0.27
CA PHE A 18 8.95 -2.28 1.20
C PHE A 18 9.02 -1.68 2.61
N PHE A 19 9.50 -0.44 2.75
CA PHE A 19 9.53 0.23 4.06
C PHE A 19 8.14 0.45 4.65
N GLU A 20 7.15 0.83 3.83
CA GLU A 20 5.78 1.00 4.26
C GLU A 20 5.18 -0.32 4.76
N THR A 21 5.44 -1.44 4.07
CA THR A 21 5.01 -2.77 4.53
C THR A 21 5.68 -3.16 5.85
N LEU A 22 6.98 -2.88 6.01
CA LEU A 22 7.68 -3.17 7.27
C LEU A 22 7.13 -2.34 8.44
N VAL A 23 6.89 -1.04 8.23
CA VAL A 23 6.44 -0.14 9.29
C VAL A 23 4.96 -0.33 9.59
N PHE A 24 4.09 -0.18 8.60
CA PHE A 24 2.65 -0.04 8.82
C PHE A 24 1.92 -1.37 8.89
N GLN A 25 2.40 -2.41 8.22
CA GLN A 25 1.82 -3.75 8.35
C GLN A 25 2.60 -4.55 9.38
N PHE A 26 3.87 -4.86 9.15
CA PHE A 26 4.61 -5.76 10.02
C PHE A 26 4.75 -5.24 11.46
N SER A 27 5.38 -4.07 11.67
CA SER A 27 5.65 -3.58 13.02
C SER A 27 4.38 -3.25 13.79
N VAL A 28 3.43 -2.53 13.18
CA VAL A 28 2.16 -2.16 13.85
C VAL A 28 1.34 -3.39 14.21
N ILE A 29 1.15 -4.34 13.29
CA ILE A 29 0.33 -5.54 13.55
C ILE A 29 0.99 -6.42 14.61
N ARG A 30 2.32 -6.64 14.54
CA ARG A 30 3.04 -7.40 15.57
C ARG A 30 2.94 -6.76 16.95
N LEU A 31 3.05 -5.43 17.03
CA LEU A 31 2.86 -4.71 18.29
C LEU A 31 1.46 -4.96 18.86
N ILE A 32 0.42 -4.90 18.03
CA ILE A 32 -0.97 -5.15 18.48
C ILE A 32 -1.15 -6.60 18.94
N GLN A 33 -0.61 -7.58 18.21
CA GLN A 33 -0.67 -9.00 18.57
C GLN A 33 -0.02 -9.32 19.92
N ILE A 34 0.91 -8.50 20.41
CA ILE A 34 1.50 -8.67 21.76
C ILE A 34 0.49 -8.33 22.87
N PHE A 35 -0.39 -7.36 22.63
CA PHE A 35 -1.29 -6.82 23.67
C PHE A 35 -2.69 -7.44 23.67
N PHE A 36 -3.16 -7.95 22.54
CA PHE A 36 -4.51 -8.50 22.39
C PHE A 36 -4.51 -10.02 22.41
N LYS A 37 -5.28 -10.61 23.34
CA LYS A 37 -5.43 -12.07 23.48
C LYS A 37 -6.63 -12.62 22.71
N ASP A 38 -7.68 -11.83 22.55
CA ASP A 38 -8.83 -12.19 21.73
C ASP A 38 -8.52 -11.96 20.25
N VAL A 39 -8.77 -12.99 19.43
CA VAL A 39 -8.42 -12.95 18.00
C VAL A 39 -9.27 -11.94 17.24
N ASN A 40 -10.55 -11.79 17.57
CA ASN A 40 -11.44 -10.88 16.84
C ASN A 40 -11.09 -9.42 17.14
N GLU A 41 -10.84 -9.10 18.42
CA GLU A 41 -10.38 -7.76 18.83
C GLU A 41 -9.02 -7.44 18.20
N MET A 42 -8.08 -8.37 18.27
CA MET A 42 -6.75 -8.23 17.67
C MET A 42 -6.84 -7.94 16.16
N LEU A 43 -7.70 -8.66 15.43
CA LEU A 43 -7.89 -8.44 13.98
C LEU A 43 -8.49 -7.07 13.70
N LEU A 44 -9.55 -6.70 14.41
CA LEU A 44 -10.23 -5.41 14.21
C LEU A 44 -9.29 -4.24 14.50
N VAL A 45 -8.56 -4.30 15.62
CA VAL A 45 -7.62 -3.25 16.02
C VAL A 45 -6.42 -3.20 15.06
N SER A 46 -5.87 -4.35 14.67
CA SER A 46 -4.78 -4.44 13.68
C SER A 46 -5.16 -3.79 12.37
N LEU A 47 -6.35 -4.15 11.83
CA LEU A 47 -6.86 -3.60 10.59
C LEU A 47 -7.03 -2.08 10.68
N THR A 48 -7.68 -1.62 11.75
CA THR A 48 -8.00 -0.20 11.95
C THR A 48 -6.73 0.64 12.10
N VAL A 49 -5.86 0.27 13.04
CA VAL A 49 -4.65 1.06 13.36
C VAL A 49 -3.64 1.03 12.21
N SER A 50 -3.39 -0.12 11.60
CA SER A 50 -2.48 -0.23 10.44
C SER A 50 -2.97 0.65 9.27
N THR A 51 -4.25 0.57 8.94
CA THR A 51 -4.87 1.37 7.86
C THR A 51 -4.77 2.86 8.13
N LEU A 52 -5.12 3.29 9.35
CA LEU A 52 -5.11 4.70 9.72
C LEU A 52 -3.70 5.26 9.71
N LEU A 53 -2.73 4.58 10.31
CA LEU A 53 -1.34 5.03 10.32
C LEU A 53 -0.74 5.10 8.92
N PHE A 54 -0.98 4.08 8.08
CA PHE A 54 -0.56 4.09 6.68
C PHE A 54 -1.15 5.29 5.93
N SER A 55 -2.45 5.52 6.07
CA SER A 55 -3.13 6.61 5.36
C SER A 55 -2.66 7.98 5.85
N LEU A 56 -2.55 8.17 7.17
CA LEU A 56 -2.11 9.43 7.79
C LEU A 56 -0.66 9.77 7.47
N ALA A 57 0.21 8.77 7.26
CA ALA A 57 1.59 9.02 6.82
C ALA A 57 1.67 9.75 5.48
N HIS A 58 0.62 9.68 4.67
CA HIS A 58 0.51 10.38 3.39
C HIS A 58 0.00 11.82 3.52
N LEU A 59 -0.31 12.32 4.73
CA LEU A 59 -0.65 13.74 4.95
C LEU A 59 0.54 14.69 4.71
N ILE A 60 1.77 14.18 4.83
CA ILE A 60 2.97 15.02 4.75
C ILE A 60 3.08 15.60 3.33
N GLY A 61 2.71 16.88 3.19
CA GLY A 61 2.76 17.61 1.93
C GLY A 61 1.62 17.29 0.95
N ARG A 62 0.50 16.71 1.41
CA ARG A 62 -0.68 16.42 0.58
C ARG A 62 -1.99 16.89 1.23
N GLU A 63 -3.00 17.10 0.40
CA GLU A 63 -4.35 17.46 0.84
C GLU A 63 -5.02 16.30 1.57
N PHE A 64 -5.94 16.62 2.48
CA PHE A 64 -6.69 15.61 3.24
C PHE A 64 -7.46 14.63 2.33
N PHE A 65 -7.96 15.12 1.19
CA PHE A 65 -8.67 14.27 0.23
C PHE A 65 -7.77 13.18 -0.37
N ASP A 66 -6.49 13.46 -0.60
CA ASP A 66 -5.53 12.46 -1.09
C ASP A 66 -5.35 11.32 -0.10
N VAL A 67 -5.45 11.60 1.20
CA VAL A 67 -5.34 10.59 2.26
C VAL A 67 -6.52 9.65 2.28
N LEU A 68 -7.74 10.17 2.04
CA LEU A 68 -8.93 9.33 1.94
C LEU A 68 -8.81 8.30 0.81
N THR A 69 -8.15 8.66 -0.29
CA THR A 69 -7.91 7.71 -1.40
C THR A 69 -6.93 6.58 -1.03
N ARG A 70 -6.18 6.70 0.07
CA ARG A 70 -5.24 5.68 0.56
C ARG A 70 -5.86 4.67 1.51
N ILE A 71 -7.02 4.99 2.08
CA ILE A 71 -7.73 4.08 3.01
C ILE A 71 -8.01 2.72 2.37
N PRO A 72 -8.55 2.61 1.14
CA PRO A 72 -8.79 1.30 0.52
C PRO A 72 -7.52 0.46 0.37
N LEU A 73 -6.40 1.09 0.01
CA LEU A 73 -5.10 0.41 -0.08
C LEU A 73 -4.61 -0.03 1.31
N GLY A 74 -4.72 0.85 2.32
CA GLY A 74 -4.34 0.51 3.69
C GLY A 74 -5.10 -0.70 4.23
N ILE A 75 -6.42 -0.76 3.99
CA ILE A 75 -7.27 -1.90 4.35
C ILE A 75 -6.78 -3.16 3.61
N ALA A 76 -6.57 -3.08 2.31
CA ALA A 76 -6.12 -4.22 1.51
C ALA A 76 -4.77 -4.76 1.98
N LEU A 77 -3.79 -3.89 2.25
CA LEU A 77 -2.47 -4.28 2.74
C LEU A 77 -2.52 -4.96 4.11
N ALA A 78 -3.31 -4.41 5.04
CA ALA A 78 -3.49 -4.99 6.36
C ALA A 78 -4.21 -6.36 6.28
N LEU A 79 -5.24 -6.49 5.44
CA LEU A 79 -5.93 -7.78 5.22
C LEU A 79 -4.99 -8.83 4.63
N VAL A 80 -4.24 -8.49 3.56
CA VAL A 80 -3.28 -9.41 2.93
C VAL A 80 -2.26 -9.87 3.97
N PHE A 81 -1.75 -8.95 4.79
CA PHE A 81 -0.79 -9.29 5.85
C PHE A 81 -1.40 -10.25 6.85
N LEU A 82 -2.56 -9.91 7.44
CA LEU A 82 -3.24 -10.73 8.45
C LEU A 82 -3.62 -12.11 7.93
N ILE A 83 -4.14 -12.22 6.70
CA ILE A 83 -4.53 -13.50 6.10
C ILE A 83 -3.30 -14.38 5.90
N CYS A 84 -2.19 -13.83 5.40
CA CYS A 84 -0.96 -14.59 5.21
C CYS A 84 -0.35 -15.02 6.54
N ASP A 85 -0.42 -14.15 7.54
CA ASP A 85 0.11 -14.38 8.88
C ASP A 85 -0.65 -15.49 9.60
N LEU A 86 -1.99 -15.43 9.61
CA LEU A 86 -2.86 -16.46 10.19
C LEU A 86 -2.77 -17.82 9.49
N ARG A 87 -2.24 -17.87 8.27
CA ARG A 87 -2.06 -19.09 7.48
C ARG A 87 -0.61 -19.58 7.44
N ASP A 88 0.25 -19.04 8.28
CA ASP A 88 1.68 -19.39 8.36
C ASP A 88 2.44 -19.28 7.02
N TYR A 89 2.04 -18.32 6.16
CA TYR A 89 2.74 -17.99 4.92
C TYR A 89 3.82 -16.91 5.17
N HIS A 90 4.26 -16.22 4.11
CA HIS A 90 5.23 -15.12 4.17
C HIS A 90 4.53 -13.75 4.11
N PRO A 91 3.96 -13.24 5.22
CA PRO A 91 3.11 -12.04 5.19
C PRO A 91 3.84 -10.79 4.68
N ILE A 92 5.10 -10.56 5.08
CA ILE A 92 5.89 -9.42 4.60
C ILE A 92 6.06 -9.47 3.08
N VAL A 93 6.48 -10.63 2.55
CA VAL A 93 6.79 -10.79 1.12
C VAL A 93 5.54 -10.64 0.28
N ILE A 94 4.44 -11.30 0.65
CA ILE A 94 3.20 -11.27 -0.12
C ILE A 94 2.57 -9.88 -0.08
N THR A 95 2.53 -9.22 1.08
CA THR A 95 2.02 -7.85 1.19
C THR A 95 2.88 -6.87 0.40
N TYR A 96 4.21 -6.97 0.45
CA TYR A 96 5.11 -6.13 -0.35
C TYR A 96 4.88 -6.33 -1.85
N LEU A 97 4.75 -7.57 -2.32
CA LEU A 97 4.47 -7.86 -3.73
C LEU A 97 3.13 -7.29 -4.17
N PHE A 98 2.09 -7.45 -3.34
CA PHE A 98 0.78 -6.82 -3.59
C PHE A 98 0.91 -5.30 -3.69
N HIS A 99 1.65 -4.67 -2.77
CA HIS A 99 1.88 -3.23 -2.75
C HIS A 99 2.63 -2.74 -3.99
N PHE A 100 3.68 -3.46 -4.38
CA PHE A 100 4.46 -3.20 -5.60
C PHE A 100 3.58 -3.24 -6.85
N VAL A 101 2.75 -4.27 -7.00
CA VAL A 101 1.82 -4.41 -8.13
C VAL A 101 0.81 -3.27 -8.16
N TRP A 102 0.28 -2.89 -7.00
CA TRP A 102 -0.60 -1.73 -6.88
C TRP A 102 0.08 -0.45 -7.38
N ASN A 103 1.29 -0.17 -6.87
CA ASN A 103 2.00 1.05 -7.24
C ASN A 103 2.38 1.10 -8.71
N ILE A 104 2.80 -0.02 -9.32
CA ILE A 104 3.01 -0.09 -10.77
C ILE A 104 1.73 0.21 -11.53
N SER A 105 0.60 -0.38 -11.10
CA SER A 105 -0.67 -0.24 -11.78
C SER A 105 -1.10 1.23 -11.83
N PHE A 106 -1.05 1.93 -10.70
CA PHE A 106 -1.48 3.33 -10.60
C PHE A 106 -0.45 4.34 -11.09
N THR A 107 0.85 4.06 -10.95
CA THR A 107 1.91 5.01 -11.32
C THR A 107 2.29 4.91 -12.80
N LEU A 108 2.14 3.73 -13.40
CA LEU A 108 2.64 3.46 -14.75
C LEU A 108 1.54 2.96 -15.70
N VAL A 109 0.86 1.87 -15.35
CA VAL A 109 -0.05 1.19 -16.29
C VAL A 109 -1.27 2.05 -16.63
N LEU A 110 -2.01 2.53 -15.62
CA LEU A 110 -3.22 3.32 -15.82
C LEU A 110 -2.94 4.65 -16.55
N PRO A 111 -1.91 5.45 -16.21
CA PRO A 111 -1.58 6.67 -16.96
C PRO A 111 -1.21 6.40 -18.42
N ILE A 112 -0.48 5.31 -18.72
CA ILE A 112 -0.14 4.95 -20.10
C ILE A 112 -1.40 4.57 -20.88
N LEU A 113 -2.31 3.81 -20.27
CA LEU A 113 -3.57 3.42 -20.90
C LEU A 113 -4.47 4.64 -21.15
N ALA A 114 -4.64 5.52 -20.16
CA ALA A 114 -5.42 6.75 -20.30
C ALA A 114 -4.90 7.60 -21.48
N LYS A 115 -3.58 7.84 -21.54
CA LYS A 115 -2.97 8.59 -22.64
C LYS A 115 -3.19 7.96 -24.02
N ARG A 116 -3.22 6.62 -24.11
CA ARG A 116 -3.49 5.90 -25.36
C ARG A 116 -4.95 6.05 -25.79
N ILE A 117 -5.88 6.01 -24.84
CA ILE A 117 -7.31 6.20 -25.09
C ILE A 117 -7.57 7.64 -25.56
N ASP A 118 -7.05 8.64 -24.86
CA ASP A 118 -7.20 10.06 -25.23
C ASP A 118 -6.67 10.34 -26.64
N LYS A 119 -5.50 9.78 -26.98
CA LYS A 119 -4.92 9.92 -28.32
C LYS A 119 -5.86 9.36 -29.38
N LYS A 120 -6.45 8.19 -29.15
CA LYS A 120 -7.38 7.55 -30.09
C LYS A 120 -8.63 8.41 -30.31
N LEU A 121 -9.21 8.96 -29.24
CA LEU A 121 -10.38 9.83 -29.30
C LEU A 121 -10.11 11.19 -29.96
N SER A 122 -8.87 11.67 -29.95
CA SER A 122 -8.48 12.94 -30.61
C SER A 122 -8.18 12.82 -32.11
N THR A 123 -8.09 11.60 -32.63
CA THR A 123 -7.77 11.31 -34.05
C THR A 123 -8.99 10.85 -34.86
N ASP A 124 -10.13 10.66 -34.19
CA ASP A 124 -11.45 10.35 -34.77
C ASP A 124 -12.33 11.62 -34.73
#